data_AF-A0A848KE13-F1
#
_entry.id   AF-A0A848KE13-F1
#
_cell.length_a   1.000
_cell.length_b   1.000
_cell.length_c   1.000
_cell.angle_alpha   90.00
_cell.angle_beta   90.00
_cell.angle_gamma   90.00
#
_symmetry.space_group_name_H-M   'P 1'
#
loop_
_entity.id
_entity.type
_entity.pdbx_description
1 polymer ?
#
loop_
_entity_poly.entity_id
_entity_poly.type
_entity_poly.pdbx_seq_one_letter_code
_entity_poly.pdbx_strand_id
1 'polypeptide(L)'
;MAPYVNAEKLRGLALYITSNSGLPGEHDTLESSFVKNDPITLGYTLRRAARSKLWSTIANVNLRPFGTHSWGYWQDDLHQSWPMFDAALR
;
A
#
# COMPACT_ATOMS: atom_id res chain seq x y z
N MET A 1 18.51 -3.24 10.99
CA MET A 1 17.54 -3.89 11.92
C MET A 1 16.15 -3.76 11.33
N ALA A 2 15.37 -4.84 11.30
CA ALA A 2 13.97 -4.77 10.84
C ALA A 2 13.09 -4.10 11.91
N PRO A 3 12.17 -3.20 11.54
CA PRO A 3 11.36 -2.42 12.49
C PRO A 3 10.47 -3.27 13.42
N TYR A 4 10.27 -4.56 13.13
CA TYR A 4 9.48 -5.47 13.97
C TYR A 4 10.06 -5.69 15.37
N VAL A 5 11.38 -5.59 15.53
CA VAL A 5 12.06 -5.83 16.82
C VAL A 5 11.61 -4.83 17.90
N ASN A 6 11.15 -3.65 17.50
CA ASN A 6 10.67 -2.60 18.41
C ASN A 6 9.18 -2.27 18.19
N ALA A 7 8.42 -3.16 17.57
CA ALA A 7 7.05 -2.87 17.13
C ALA A 7 6.11 -2.49 18.29
N GLU A 8 6.33 -3.06 19.48
CA GLU A 8 5.62 -2.71 20.72
C GLU A 8 5.73 -1.22 21.09
N LYS A 9 6.85 -0.56 20.78
CA LYS A 9 7.05 0.87 21.04
C LYS A 9 6.18 1.77 20.16
N LEU A 10 5.54 1.22 19.14
CA LEU A 10 4.66 1.95 18.24
C LEU A 10 3.19 1.91 18.72
N ARG A 11 2.88 1.17 19.79
CA ARG A 11 1.53 1.14 20.37
C ARG A 11 1.10 2.54 20.79
N GLY A 12 -0.15 2.89 20.49
CA GLY A 12 -0.73 4.20 20.77
C GLY A 12 -0.47 5.25 19.70
N LEU A 13 0.38 4.98 18.70
CA LEU A 13 0.52 5.85 17.53
C LEU A 13 -0.57 5.57 16.50
N ALA A 14 -1.00 6.62 15.80
CA ALA A 14 -1.84 6.48 14.61
C ALA A 14 -1.01 5.88 13.45
N LEU A 15 -1.17 4.58 13.22
CA LEU A 15 -0.41 3.82 12.22
C LEU A 15 -1.31 3.26 11.13
N TYR A 16 -0.99 3.61 9.88
CA TYR A 16 -1.58 3.03 8.69
C TYR A 16 -0.50 2.24 7.94
N ILE A 17 -0.72 0.94 7.77
CA ILE A 17 0.20 0.05 7.06
C ILE A 17 -0.57 -0.60 5.92
N THR A 18 -0.09 -0.43 4.70
CA THR A 18 -0.68 -1.03 3.51
C THR A 18 0.32 -1.97 2.82
N SER A 19 -0.18 -3.05 2.22
CA SER A 19 0.62 -3.89 1.35
C SER A 19 -0.28 -4.61 0.34
N ASN A 20 0.13 -4.58 -0.93
CA ASN A 20 -0.57 -5.27 -2.00
C ASN A 20 0.01 -6.67 -2.24
N SER A 21 -0.80 -7.57 -2.81
CA SER A 21 -0.40 -8.96 -3.08
C SER A 21 0.65 -9.10 -4.19
N GLY A 22 0.83 -8.04 -5.00
CA GLY A 22 1.66 -8.05 -6.19
C GLY A 22 1.00 -8.75 -7.38
N LEU A 23 -0.27 -9.15 -7.26
CA LEU A 23 -1.09 -9.57 -8.39
C LEU A 23 -1.67 -8.33 -9.09
N PRO A 24 -1.87 -8.35 -10.41
CA PRO A 24 -2.48 -7.22 -11.11
C PRO A 24 -3.86 -6.89 -10.55
N GLY A 25 -4.18 -5.60 -10.44
CA GLY A 25 -5.49 -5.09 -10.05
C GLY A 25 -5.94 -3.92 -10.93
N GLU A 26 -6.81 -3.08 -10.39
CA GLU A 26 -7.50 -1.99 -11.13
C GLU A 26 -6.53 -1.02 -11.83
N HIS A 27 -5.39 -0.69 -11.22
CA HIS A 27 -4.42 0.25 -11.79
C HIS A 27 -3.41 -0.41 -12.74
N ASP A 28 -3.45 -1.73 -12.91
CA ASP A 28 -2.54 -2.54 -13.74
C ASP A 28 -3.17 -2.93 -15.08
N THR A 29 -3.79 -1.94 -15.73
CA THR A 29 -4.48 -2.06 -17.03
C THR A 29 -3.92 -1.04 -18.01
N LEU A 30 -4.10 -1.24 -19.32
CA LEU A 30 -3.62 -0.26 -20.31
C LEU A 30 -4.42 1.05 -20.19
N GLU A 31 -5.70 0.94 -19.87
CA GLU A 31 -6.66 2.03 -19.76
C GLU A 31 -6.46 2.88 -18.48
N SER A 32 -5.69 2.37 -17.52
CA SER A 32 -5.33 3.08 -16.29
C SER A 32 -4.70 4.44 -16.60
N SER A 33 -5.12 5.48 -15.88
CA SER A 33 -4.54 6.82 -16.00
C SER A 33 -3.05 6.88 -15.61
N PHE A 34 -2.55 5.86 -14.91
CA PHE A 34 -1.14 5.69 -14.55
C PHE A 34 -0.31 4.97 -15.62
N VAL A 35 -0.95 4.23 -16.54
CA VAL A 35 -0.30 3.46 -17.61
C VAL A 35 -0.46 4.14 -18.97
N LYS A 36 -1.60 4.79 -19.23
CA LYS A 36 -1.86 5.64 -20.40
C LYS A 36 -1.62 4.93 -21.74
N ASN A 37 -2.10 3.69 -21.86
CA ASN A 37 -1.92 2.82 -23.03
C ASN A 37 -0.46 2.53 -23.42
N ASP A 38 0.51 2.76 -22.52
CA ASP A 38 1.91 2.39 -22.76
C ASP A 38 2.21 0.98 -22.21
N PRO A 39 2.43 -0.02 -23.10
CA PRO A 39 2.73 -1.38 -22.68
C PRO A 39 4.06 -1.51 -21.93
N ILE A 40 5.01 -0.60 -22.14
CA ILE A 40 6.27 -0.59 -21.39
C ILE A 40 6.02 -0.17 -19.95
N THR A 41 5.26 0.91 -19.75
CA THR A 41 4.81 1.34 -18.41
C THR A 41 4.03 0.23 -17.70
N LEU A 42 3.10 -0.45 -18.38
CA LEU A 42 2.39 -1.60 -17.81
C LEU A 42 3.34 -2.72 -17.35
N GLY A 43 4.36 -3.04 -18.15
CA GLY A 43 5.36 -4.04 -17.78
C GLY A 43 6.12 -3.70 -16.48
N TYR A 44 6.31 -2.41 -16.18
CA TYR A 44 6.90 -1.98 -14.91
C TYR A 44 5.96 -2.14 -13.72
N THR A 45 4.65 -1.88 -13.90
CA THR A 45 3.69 -2.00 -12.79
C THR A 45 3.50 -3.46 -12.38
N LEU A 46 3.53 -4.40 -13.32
CA LEU A 46 3.35 -5.84 -13.09
C LEU A 46 4.50 -6.52 -12.30
N ARG A 47 5.51 -5.76 -11.85
CA ARG A 47 6.57 -6.29 -10.98
C ARG A 47 6.02 -6.64 -9.60
N ARG A 48 6.02 -7.94 -9.29
CA ARG A 48 5.54 -8.47 -8.02
C ARG A 48 6.48 -8.10 -6.87
N ALA A 49 5.93 -7.49 -5.82
CA ALA A 49 6.63 -7.32 -4.55
C ALA A 49 6.17 -8.36 -3.52
N ALA A 50 7.01 -8.63 -2.51
CA ALA A 50 6.69 -9.57 -1.45
C ALA A 50 5.70 -8.97 -0.44
N ARG A 51 4.62 -9.70 -0.14
CA ARG A 51 3.65 -9.35 0.91
C ARG A 51 4.10 -9.90 2.27
N SER A 52 4.06 -9.09 3.32
CA SER A 52 4.34 -9.50 4.71
C SER A 52 3.16 -9.22 5.62
N LYS A 53 2.77 -10.20 6.45
CA LYS A 53 1.60 -10.14 7.35
C LYS A 53 1.96 -9.78 8.80
N LEU A 54 3.21 -9.38 9.04
CA LEU A 54 3.81 -9.32 10.37
C LEU A 54 3.21 -8.24 11.30
N TRP A 55 2.37 -7.33 10.79
CA TRP A 55 1.99 -6.08 11.47
C TRP A 55 0.55 -5.99 11.98
N SER A 56 -0.25 -7.05 11.75
CA SER A 56 -1.70 -7.01 11.95
C SER A 56 -2.19 -6.88 13.41
N THR A 57 -1.28 -6.98 14.39
CA THR A 57 -1.61 -6.92 15.82
C THR A 57 -1.45 -5.55 16.48
N ILE A 58 -0.84 -4.58 15.79
CA ILE A 58 -0.44 -3.28 16.41
C ILE A 58 -0.80 -2.04 15.59
N ALA A 59 -1.34 -2.20 14.38
CA ALA A 59 -1.63 -1.10 13.46
C ALA A 59 -2.89 -1.39 12.65
N ASN A 60 -3.48 -0.35 12.05
CA ASN A 60 -4.49 -0.55 11.01
C ASN A 60 -3.78 -1.03 9.75
N VAL A 61 -4.01 -2.30 9.40
CA VAL A 61 -3.33 -2.93 8.26
C VAL A 61 -4.32 -3.19 7.13
N ASN A 62 -4.17 -2.46 6.03
CA ASN A 62 -4.88 -2.72 4.78
C ASN A 62 -4.06 -3.69 3.92
N LEU A 63 -4.50 -4.95 3.83
CA LEU A 63 -3.84 -5.92 2.95
C LEU A 63 -4.74 -6.29 1.79
N ARG A 64 -4.58 -5.59 0.67
CA ARG A 64 -5.43 -5.78 -0.52
C ARG A 64 -5.19 -7.16 -1.16
N PRO A 65 -6.24 -7.83 -1.67
CA PRO A 65 -6.11 -9.11 -2.37
C PRO A 65 -5.45 -8.96 -3.74
N PHE A 66 -5.58 -7.79 -4.36
CA PHE A 66 -5.03 -7.42 -5.67
C PHE A 66 -4.33 -6.07 -5.59
N GLY A 67 -3.41 -5.87 -6.51
CA GLY A 67 -2.65 -4.64 -6.70
C GLY A 67 -1.14 -4.86 -6.68
N THR A 68 -0.46 -3.96 -7.35
CA THR A 68 1.01 -3.90 -7.43
C THR A 68 1.54 -2.77 -6.55
N HIS A 69 2.86 -2.57 -6.55
CA HIS A 69 3.48 -1.43 -5.86
C HIS A 69 3.66 -0.25 -6.83
N SER A 70 2.59 0.11 -7.53
CA SER A 70 2.54 1.22 -8.48
C SER A 70 1.81 2.43 -7.88
N TRP A 71 2.00 3.60 -8.49
CA TRP A 71 1.53 4.88 -7.96
C TRP A 71 0.01 4.97 -7.73
N GLY A 72 -0.80 4.30 -8.55
CA GLY A 72 -2.25 4.34 -8.37
C GLY A 72 -2.70 3.79 -7.02
N TYR A 73 -2.11 2.68 -6.58
CA TYR A 73 -2.41 2.12 -5.25
C TYR A 73 -1.90 3.02 -4.12
N TRP A 74 -0.74 3.66 -4.29
CA TRP A 74 -0.22 4.63 -3.32
C TRP A 74 -1.15 5.84 -3.19
N GLN A 75 -1.71 6.35 -4.29
CA GLN A 75 -2.67 7.45 -4.26
C GLN A 75 -3.94 7.06 -3.49
N ASP A 76 -4.48 5.87 -3.75
CA ASP A 76 -5.64 5.37 -3.00
C ASP A 76 -5.35 5.28 -1.51
N ASP A 77 -4.19 4.73 -1.15
CA ASP A 77 -3.77 4.57 0.25
C ASP A 77 -3.57 5.91 0.95
N LEU A 78 -3.07 6.94 0.25
CA LEU A 78 -3.00 8.29 0.78
C LEU A 78 -4.40 8.86 1.07
N HIS A 79 -5.35 8.70 0.16
CA HIS A 79 -6.73 9.15 0.40
C HIS A 79 -7.40 8.37 1.54
N GLN A 80 -7.21 7.05 1.60
CA GLN A 80 -7.80 6.19 2.63
C GLN A 80 -7.23 6.47 4.03
N SER A 81 -5.94 6.78 4.11
CA SER A 81 -5.26 7.04 5.39
C SER A 81 -5.47 8.48 5.90
N TRP A 82 -5.85 9.41 5.03
CA TRP A 82 -5.95 10.83 5.38
C TRP A 82 -6.84 11.14 6.59
N PRO A 83 -8.06 10.58 6.73
CA PRO A 83 -8.91 10.86 7.91
C PRO A 83 -8.24 10.48 9.24
N MET A 84 -7.42 9.42 9.26
CA MET A 84 -6.66 9.01 10.44
C MET A 84 -5.54 10.01 10.76
N PHE A 85 -4.80 10.47 9.74
CA PHE A 85 -3.75 11.46 9.94
C PHE A 85 -4.30 12.81 10.38
N ASP A 86 -5.39 13.27 9.76
CA ASP A 86 -6.08 14.51 10.14
C ASP A 86 -6.53 14.50 11.61
N ALA A 87 -7.06 13.38 12.10
CA ALA A 87 -7.44 13.24 13.50
C ALA A 87 -6.24 13.22 14.47
N ALA A 88 -5.09 12.69 14.04
CA ALA A 88 -3.90 12.58 14.87
C ALA A 88 -3.04 13.86 14.91
N LEU A 89 -3.20 14.75 13.93
CA LEU A 89 -2.45 16.00 13.80
C LEU A 89 -3.15 17.21 14.44
N ARG A 90 -4.38 17.04 14.94
CA ARG A 90 -5.14 18.05 15.69
C ARG A 90 -4.88 17.92 17.19
#